data_AF-A0A6I1MP21-F1
#
_entry.id   AF-A0A6I1MP21-F1
#
_cell.length_a   1.000
_cell.length_b   1.000
_cell.length_c   1.000
_cell.angle_alpha   90.00
_cell.angle_beta   90.00
_cell.angle_gamma   90.00
#
_symmetry.space_group_name_H-M   'P 1'
#
loop_
_entity.id
_entity.type
_entity.pdbx_description
1 polymer ?
#
loop_
_entity_poly.entity_id
_entity_poly.type
_entity_poly.pdbx_seq_one_letter_code
_entity_poly.pdbx_strand_id
1 'polypeptide(L)'
;MQYNIPKEITSEMKFSKNIYLFDLATICGAMTIAWLLSPLVYSSFRNIFYVFILIASIFMVNKSRVNPKKRNYQSIYYALIRNRNTYSRD
;
A
#
# COMPACT_ATOMS: atom_id res chain seq x y z
N MET A 1 38.67 9.72 18.91
CA MET A 1 38.08 8.41 18.54
C MET A 1 36.57 8.61 18.43
N GLN A 2 36.02 8.53 17.22
CA GLN A 2 34.60 8.78 16.98
C GLN A 2 33.83 7.49 17.21
N TYR A 3 33.07 7.43 18.29
CA TYR A 3 32.27 6.26 18.66
C TYR A 3 31.06 6.17 17.73
N ASN A 4 31.10 5.24 16.78
CA ASN A 4 30.02 5.01 15.82
C ASN A 4 28.95 4.17 16.53
N ILE A 5 28.03 4.83 17.25
CA ILE A 5 26.92 4.15 17.92
C ILE A 5 26.13 3.40 16.83
N PRO A 6 26.02 2.06 16.89
CA PRO A 6 25.21 1.34 15.94
C PRO A 6 23.76 1.80 16.15
N LYS A 7 23.23 2.52 15.15
CA LYS A 7 21.80 2.85 15.12
C LYS A 7 21.05 1.54 15.24
N GLU A 8 20.21 1.43 16.26
CA GLU A 8 19.41 0.25 16.52
C GLU A 8 18.78 -0.24 15.22
N ILE A 9 19.19 -1.43 14.79
CA ILE A 9 18.59 -2.09 13.64
C ILE A 9 17.26 -2.59 14.16
N THR A 10 16.25 -1.72 14.13
CA THR A 10 14.85 -2.14 14.21
C THR A 10 14.61 -3.00 12.99
N SER A 11 14.89 -4.30 13.13
CA SER A 11 14.71 -5.28 12.08
C SER A 11 13.21 -5.38 11.88
N GLU A 12 12.67 -4.54 10.99
CA GLU A 12 11.30 -4.64 10.53
C GLU A 12 11.05 -6.10 10.20
N MET A 13 10.01 -6.70 10.81
CA MET A 13 9.77 -8.13 10.71
C MET A 13 9.41 -8.49 9.25
N LYS A 14 10.45 -8.85 8.49
CA LYS A 14 10.39 -9.19 7.06
C LYS A 14 9.97 -10.64 6.94
N PHE A 15 8.76 -10.85 6.44
CA PHE A 15 8.26 -12.20 6.13
C PHE A 15 8.84 -12.71 4.80
N SER A 16 9.23 -11.80 3.87
CA SER A 16 9.96 -12.10 2.63
C SER A 16 10.75 -10.86 2.14
N LYS A 17 11.65 -11.04 1.16
CA LYS A 17 12.57 -10.01 0.63
C LYS A 17 11.86 -8.70 0.18
N ASN A 18 10.60 -8.80 -0.23
CA ASN A 18 9.81 -7.69 -0.79
C ASN A 18 8.43 -7.47 -0.13
N ILE A 19 8.02 -8.30 0.83
CA ILE A 19 6.70 -8.22 1.48
C ILE A 19 6.89 -8.19 2.99
N TYR A 20 6.46 -7.10 3.60
CA TYR A 20 6.48 -6.89 5.04
C TYR A 20 5.24 -7.52 5.69
N LEU A 21 5.29 -7.88 6.98
CA LEU A 21 4.10 -8.37 7.68
C LEU A 21 2.91 -7.38 7.57
N PHE A 22 3.23 -6.09 7.62
CA PHE A 22 2.25 -5.02 7.47
C PHE A 22 1.51 -5.07 6.12
N ASP A 23 2.13 -5.62 5.08
CA ASP A 23 1.61 -5.73 3.71
C ASP A 23 0.51 -6.78 3.64
N LEU A 24 0.79 -7.92 4.27
CA LEU A 24 -0.19 -8.98 4.46
C LEU A 24 -1.34 -8.48 5.33
N ALA A 25 -1.04 -7.77 6.42
CA ALA A 25 -2.08 -7.19 7.27
C ALA A 25 -2.96 -6.18 6.52
N THR A 26 -2.39 -5.36 5.63
CA THR A 26 -3.18 -4.42 4.81
C THR A 26 -4.04 -5.13 3.78
N ILE A 27 -3.54 -6.17 3.12
CA ILE A 27 -4.34 -6.98 2.18
C ILE A 27 -5.48 -7.70 2.91
N CYS A 28 -5.18 -8.34 4.05
CA CYS A 28 -6.20 -8.97 4.89
C CYS A 28 -7.25 -7.96 5.35
N GLY A 29 -6.83 -6.78 5.81
CA GLY A 29 -7.74 -5.69 6.19
C GLY A 29 -8.60 -5.19 5.04
N ALA A 30 -8.06 -5.10 3.82
CA ALA A 30 -8.83 -4.74 2.64
C ALA A 30 -9.89 -5.81 2.31
N MET A 31 -9.55 -7.10 2.47
CA MET A 31 -10.48 -8.20 2.25
C MET A 31 -11.58 -8.29 3.31
N THR A 32 -11.28 -7.98 4.59
CA THR A 32 -12.32 -7.91 5.63
C THR A 32 -13.29 -6.76 5.38
N ILE A 33 -12.79 -5.60 4.96
CA ILE A 33 -13.63 -4.47 4.53
C ILE A 33 -14.47 -4.87 3.32
N ALA A 34 -13.88 -5.54 2.31
CA ALA A 34 -14.64 -6.04 1.17
C ALA A 34 -15.76 -6.99 1.60
N TRP A 35 -15.50 -7.88 2.55
CA TRP A 35 -16.52 -8.78 3.06
C TRP A 35 -17.66 -8.02 3.76
N LEU A 36 -17.35 -6.99 4.55
CA LEU A 36 -18.37 -6.12 5.16
C LEU A 36 -19.19 -5.35 4.12
N LEU A 37 -18.59 -4.92 3.01
CA LEU A 37 -19.27 -4.20 1.92
C LEU A 37 -19.97 -5.14 0.92
N SER A 38 -19.68 -6.44 0.97
CA SER A 38 -20.22 -7.43 0.05
C SER A 38 -21.75 -7.48 -0.05
N PRO A 39 -22.54 -7.22 1.02
CA PRO A 39 -23.99 -7.14 0.92
C PRO A 39 -24.50 -6.00 0.01
N LEU A 40 -23.71 -4.95 -0.18
CA LEU A 40 -24.04 -3.82 -1.07
C LEU A 40 -23.79 -4.16 -2.55
N VAL A 41 -23.12 -5.26 -2.84
CA VAL A 41 -22.79 -5.70 -4.20
C VAL A 41 -23.78 -6.77 -4.64
N TYR A 42 -24.32 -6.58 -5.86
CA TYR A 42 -25.22 -7.55 -6.50
C TYR A 42 -24.58 -8.95 -6.54
N SER A 43 -25.37 -9.98 -6.21
CA SER A 43 -24.89 -11.33 -5.94
C SER A 43 -23.98 -11.88 -7.03
N SER A 44 -24.35 -11.73 -8.31
CA SER A 44 -23.56 -12.24 -9.44
C SER A 44 -22.23 -11.53 -9.64
N PHE A 45 -22.07 -10.28 -9.17
CA PHE A 45 -20.82 -9.52 -9.28
C PHE A 45 -19.93 -9.64 -8.05
N ARG A 46 -20.38 -10.31 -7.00
CA ARG A 46 -19.66 -10.41 -5.73
C ARG A 46 -18.28 -11.07 -5.87
N ASN A 47 -18.19 -12.12 -6.69
CA ASN A 47 -16.90 -12.79 -6.96
C ASN A 47 -15.92 -11.86 -7.67
N ILE A 48 -16.39 -11.12 -8.68
CA ILE A 48 -15.59 -10.15 -9.43
C ILE A 48 -15.13 -9.01 -8.50
N PHE A 49 -16.01 -8.55 -7.62
CA PHE A 49 -15.69 -7.54 -6.62
C PHE A 49 -14.55 -7.97 -5.69
N TYR A 50 -14.58 -9.20 -5.15
CA TYR A 50 -13.48 -9.69 -4.32
C TYR A 50 -12.15 -9.79 -5.07
N VAL A 51 -12.17 -10.31 -6.30
CA VAL A 51 -10.96 -10.38 -7.14
C VAL A 51 -10.41 -8.98 -7.42
N PHE A 52 -11.29 -8.03 -7.71
CA PHE A 52 -10.89 -6.64 -7.92
C PHE A 52 -10.23 -6.03 -6.68
N ILE A 53 -10.82 -6.21 -5.49
CA ILE A 53 -10.23 -5.68 -4.25
C ILE A 53 -8.88 -6.35 -3.94
N LEU A 54 -8.76 -7.66 -4.18
CA LEU A 54 -7.51 -8.37 -3.98
C LEU A 54 -6.40 -7.82 -4.90
N ILE A 55 -6.69 -7.63 -6.18
CA ILE A 55 -5.72 -7.04 -7.13
C ILE A 55 -5.38 -5.60 -6.74
N ALA A 56 -6.39 -4.79 -6.38
CA ALA A 56 -6.20 -3.39 -6.00
C ALA A 56 -5.36 -3.23 -4.73
N SER A 57 -5.57 -4.09 -3.73
CA SER A 57 -4.80 -4.08 -2.48
C SER A 57 -3.34 -4.48 -2.71
N ILE A 58 -3.10 -5.53 -3.51
CA ILE A 58 -1.74 -5.91 -3.95
C ILE A 58 -1.08 -4.75 -4.69
N PHE A 59 -1.80 -4.10 -5.61
CA PHE A 59 -1.29 -2.94 -6.32
C PHE A 59 -0.92 -1.80 -5.36
N MET A 60 -1.76 -1.46 -4.39
CA MET A 60 -1.50 -0.39 -3.44
C MET A 60 -0.26 -0.61 -2.58
N VAL A 61 -0.03 -1.85 -2.15
CA VAL A 61 1.06 -2.21 -1.24
C VAL A 61 2.41 -2.31 -1.98
N ASN A 62 2.37 -2.64 -3.27
CA ASN A 62 3.57 -2.67 -4.11
C ASN A 62 4.31 -1.33 -4.16
N LYS A 63 5.64 -1.41 -4.36
CA LYS A 63 6.48 -0.24 -4.58
C LYS A 63 6.05 0.49 -5.85
N SER A 64 6.06 1.83 -5.78
CA SER A 64 5.71 2.66 -6.91
C SER A 64 6.77 2.62 -7.98
N ARG A 65 6.33 2.46 -9.24
CA ARG A 65 7.23 2.52 -10.41
C ARG A 65 7.75 3.93 -10.65
N VAL A 66 6.94 4.94 -10.35
CA VAL A 66 7.27 6.36 -10.53
C VAL A 66 8.13 6.87 -9.36
N ASN A 67 7.88 6.38 -8.14
CA ASN A 67 8.66 6.72 -6.96
C ASN A 67 9.13 5.45 -6.21
N PRO A 68 10.28 4.87 -6.58
CA PRO A 68 10.75 3.57 -6.07
C PRO A 68 10.96 3.49 -4.55
N LYS A 69 11.08 4.64 -3.88
CA LYS A 69 11.24 4.76 -2.41
C LYS A 69 9.90 4.75 -1.67
N LYS A 70 8.78 4.86 -2.38
CA LYS A 70 7.43 4.99 -1.83
C LYS A 70 6.55 3.87 -2.36
N ARG A 71 5.48 3.57 -1.63
CA ARG A 71 4.45 2.62 -2.08
C ARG A 71 3.42 3.31 -2.96
N ASN A 72 2.63 2.53 -3.69
CA ASN A 72 1.63 3.09 -4.60
C ASN A 72 0.58 3.92 -3.85
N TYR A 73 0.10 3.49 -2.68
CA TYR A 73 -0.85 4.30 -1.91
C TYR A 73 -0.29 5.68 -1.51
N GLN A 74 1.00 5.77 -1.20
CA GLN A 74 1.67 7.05 -0.87
C GLN A 74 1.77 7.94 -2.11
N SER A 75 2.06 7.34 -3.26
CA SER A 75 2.14 8.08 -4.53
C SER A 75 0.77 8.66 -4.92
N ILE A 76 -0.30 7.87 -4.74
CA ILE A 76 -1.68 8.33 -4.96
C ILE A 76 -2.04 9.45 -3.98
N TYR A 77 -1.72 9.30 -2.69
CA TYR A 77 -1.95 10.33 -1.69
C TYR A 77 -1.26 11.65 -2.05
N TYR A 78 0.01 11.61 -2.46
CA TYR A 78 0.73 12.80 -2.91
C TYR A 78 0.12 13.40 -4.18
N ALA A 79 -0.36 12.58 -5.12
CA ALA A 79 -1.04 13.07 -6.31
C ALA A 79 -2.37 13.79 -5.99
N LEU A 80 -3.08 13.34 -4.95
CA LEU A 80 -4.34 13.96 -4.51
C LEU A 80 -4.10 15.27 -3.75
N ILE A 81 -3.09 15.33 -2.88
CA ILE A 81 -2.80 16.53 -2.08
C ILE A 81 -1.97 17.58 -2.84
N ARG A 82 -1.33 17.19 -3.95
CA ARG A 82 -0.51 18.08 -4.78
C ARG A 82 -1.37 19.25 -5.28
N ASN A 83 -0.97 20.46 -4.88
CA ASN A 83 -1.53 21.68 -5.41
C ASN A 83 -1.13 21.82 -6.90
N ARG A 84 -2.12 21.78 -7.79
CA ARG A 84 -1.91 21.89 -9.24
C ARG A 84 -1.64 23.32 -9.71
N ASN A 85 -1.95 24.31 -8.86
CA ASN A 85 -1.77 25.73 -9.16
C ASN A 85 -0.41 26.26 -8.69
N THR A 86 0.41 25.42 -8.04
CA THR A 86 1.76 25.80 -7.62
C THR A 86 2.75 25.37 -8.69
N TYR A 87 3.44 26.34 -9.28
CA TYR A 87 4.46 26.11 -10.29
C TYR A 87 5.59 25.25 -9.69
N SER A 88 5.72 24.02 -10.19
CA SER A 88 6.87 23.16 -9.87
C SER A 88 7.81 23.30 -11.07
N ARG A 89 8.95 23.96 -10.88
CA ARG A 89 10.03 23.95 -11.88
C ARG A 89 10.66 22.55 -11.79
N ASP A 90 10.32 21.70 -12.76
CA ASP A 90 11.06 20.46 -13.02
C ASP A 90 12.43 20.78 -13.65
#